data_AF-A0A1J4XL23-F1
#
_entry.id   AF-A0A1J4XL23-F1
#
_cell.length_a   1.000
_cell.length_b   1.000
_cell.length_c   1.000
_cell.angle_alpha   90.00
_cell.angle_beta   90.00
_cell.angle_gamma   90.00
#
_symmetry.space_group_name_H-M   'P 1'
#
loop_
_entity.id
_entity.type
_entity.pdbx_description
1 polymer ?
#
loop_
_entity_poly.entity_id
_entity_poly.type
_entity_poly.pdbx_seq_one_letter_code
_entity_poly.pdbx_strand_id
1 'polypeptide(L)' 'MYKNPEKYLGKEITIAGTAGDKIGLPSVNGFKLEHKGKVMAVLYDNAHPEKGKLVRVSGILKKSDLLGYYLEADGWEGV' A
#
# COMPACT_ATOMS: atom_id res chain seq x y z
N MET A 1 2.56 -2.37 15.86
CA MET A 1 3.76 -1.51 15.77
C MET A 1 4.73 -2.23 14.84
N TYR A 2 4.87 -1.83 13.57
CA TYR A 2 5.87 -2.43 12.66
C TYR A 2 7.24 -1.91 13.09
N LYS A 3 7.82 -2.48 14.14
CA LYS A 3 9.04 -1.95 14.75
C LYS A 3 10.25 -1.99 13.80
N ASN A 4 10.23 -2.85 12.77
CA ASN A 4 11.26 -2.91 11.72
C ASN A 4 10.62 -3.27 10.36
N PRO A 5 10.16 -2.30 9.54
CA PRO A 5 9.64 -2.58 8.20
C PRO A 5 10.66 -3.33 7.31
N GLU A 6 11.96 -3.10 7.55
CA GLU A 6 13.08 -3.78 6.90
C GLU A 6 13.03 -5.31 7.01
N LYS A 7 12.46 -5.88 8.08
CA LYS A 7 12.35 -7.34 8.25
C LYS A 7 11.32 -7.99 7.33
N TYR A 8 10.44 -7.17 6.77
CA TYR A 8 9.38 -7.58 5.85
C TYR A 8 9.70 -7.20 4.41
N LEU A 9 10.84 -6.53 4.16
CA LEU A 9 11.27 -6.17 2.82
C LEU A 9 11.45 -7.44 1.97
N GLY A 10 10.84 -7.44 0.78
CA GLY A 10 10.81 -8.59 -0.12
C GLY A 10 9.90 -9.73 0.32
N LYS A 11 9.15 -9.58 1.42
CA LYS A 11 8.17 -10.56 1.89
C LYS A 11 6.76 -10.12 1.56
N GLU A 12 5.92 -11.11 1.32
CA GLU A 12 4.48 -10.95 1.25
C GLU A 12 3.94 -10.58 2.65
N ILE A 13 3.14 -9.53 2.71
CA ILE A 13 2.46 -9.05 3.91
C ILE A 13 1.04 -8.62 3.58
N THR A 14 0.17 -8.68 4.58
CA THR A 14 -1.18 -8.12 4.49
C THR A 14 -1.31 -6.95 5.47
N ILE A 15 -1.81 -5.82 4.99
CA ILE A 15 -2.04 -4.60 5.77
C ILE A 15 -3.51 -4.18 5.62
N ALA A 16 -4.19 -4.03 6.75
CA ALA A 16 -5.51 -3.38 6.79
C ALA A 16 -5.33 -1.86 6.97
N GLY A 17 -5.97 -1.04 6.14
CA GLY A 17 -5.88 0.41 6.25
C GLY A 17 -6.99 1.12 5.48
N THR A 18 -7.04 2.44 5.61
CA THR A 18 -8.00 3.28 4.91
C THR A 18 -7.42 3.71 3.57
N ALA A 19 -8.16 3.46 2.48
CA ALA A 19 -7.80 3.90 1.14
C ALA A 19 -7.82 5.43 1.04
N GLY A 20 -6.75 6.01 0.54
CA GLY A 20 -6.55 7.44 0.34
C GLY A 20 -6.56 7.81 -1.14
N ASP A 21 -5.92 8.94 -1.45
CA ASP A 21 -5.84 9.43 -2.82
C ASP A 21 -5.02 8.51 -3.73
N LYS A 22 -5.38 8.51 -5.01
CA LYS A 22 -4.61 7.84 -6.06
C LYS A 22 -3.24 8.49 -6.23
N ILE A 23 -2.24 7.70 -6.57
CA ILE A 23 -0.90 8.17 -6.89
C ILE A 23 -0.87 8.49 -8.39
N GLY A 24 -0.77 9.77 -8.74
CA GLY A 24 -0.77 10.26 -10.11
C GLY A 24 0.64 10.40 -10.69
N LEU A 25 1.42 9.31 -10.70
CA LEU A 25 2.77 9.31 -11.30
C LEU A 25 2.72 8.60 -12.66
N PRO A 26 3.45 9.07 -13.69
CA PRO A 26 3.29 8.60 -15.08
C PRO A 26 3.46 7.10 -15.30
N SER A 27 4.30 6.45 -14.49
CA SER A 27 4.65 5.02 -14.62
C SER A 27 4.22 4.20 -13.39
N VAL A 28 3.42 4.78 -12.50
CA VAL A 28 3.06 4.17 -11.22
C VAL A 28 1.57 4.34 -11.00
N ASN A 29 0.86 3.22 -11.09
CA ASN A 29 -0.56 3.18 -10.79
C ASN A 29 -0.80 2.64 -9.37
N GLY A 30 -1.55 3.36 -8.56
CA GLY A 30 -1.70 3.01 -7.16
C GLY A 30 -2.48 4.01 -6.34
N PHE A 31 -2.51 3.80 -5.03
CA PHE A 31 -3.22 4.64 -4.06
C PHE A 31 -2.47 4.70 -2.74
N LYS A 32 -2.79 5.70 -1.92
CA LYS A 32 -2.27 5.82 -0.56
C LYS A 32 -3.07 4.91 0.37
N LEU A 33 -2.41 4.20 1.28
CA LEU A 33 -3.05 3.43 2.33
C LEU A 33 -2.64 4.01 3.69
N GLU A 34 -3.62 4.42 4.48
CA GLU A 34 -3.38 4.92 5.84
C GLU A 34 -3.62 3.81 6.86
N HIS A 35 -2.61 3.53 7.69
CA HIS A 35 -2.71 2.62 8.82
C HIS A 35 -2.15 3.28 10.08
N LYS A 36 -3.01 3.54 11.07
CA LYS A 36 -2.64 4.06 12.39
C LYS A 36 -1.79 5.34 12.31
N GLY A 37 -2.21 6.30 11.47
CA GLY A 37 -1.53 7.58 11.28
C GLY A 37 -0.25 7.51 10.45
N LYS A 38 0.05 6.36 9.83
CA LYS A 38 1.13 6.22 8.85
C LYS A 38 0.54 5.99 7.46
N VAL A 39 1.07 6.70 6.48
CA VAL A 39 0.68 6.58 5.07
C VAL A 39 1.73 5.76 4.34
N MET A 40 1.29 4.82 3.52
CA MET A 40 2.11 4.00 2.64
C MET A 40 1.58 4.08 1.20
N ALA A 41 2.46 4.02 0.22
CA ALA A 41 2.06 3.87 -1.17
C ALA A 41 1.74 2.39 -1.45
N VAL A 42 0.60 2.13 -2.07
CA VAL A 42 0.21 0.83 -2.59
C VAL A 42 0.17 0.92 -4.10
N LEU A 43 1.01 0.14 -4.77
CA LEU A 43 1.03 0.03 -6.22
C LEU A 43 0.12 -1.11 -6.63
N TYR A 44 -0.86 -0.80 -7.46
CA TYR A 44 -1.85 -1.75 -7.94
C TYR A 44 -2.40 -1.28 -9.27
N ASP A 45 -2.19 -2.08 -10.31
CA ASP A 45 -2.54 -1.72 -11.69
C ASP A 45 -4.02 -1.87 -12.01
N ASN A 46 -4.78 -2.58 -11.17
CA ASN A 46 -6.21 -2.84 -11.38
C ASN A 46 -7.09 -1.78 -10.68
N ALA A 47 -8.37 -2.14 -10.46
CA ALA A 47 -9.35 -1.30 -9.78
C ALA A 47 -8.84 -0.83 -8.42
N HIS A 48 -8.98 0.47 -8.14
CA HIS A 48 -8.63 1.05 -6.84
C HIS A 48 -9.86 1.08 -5.93
N PRO A 49 -9.67 0.87 -4.62
CA PRO A 49 -10.73 1.09 -3.66
C PRO A 49 -11.16 2.56 -3.62
N GLU A 50 -12.41 2.82 -3.25
CA GLU A 50 -12.89 4.18 -3.05
C GLU A 50 -12.17 4.85 -1.87
N LYS A 51 -11.87 6.14 -2.01
CA LYS A 51 -11.27 6.94 -0.95
C LYS A 51 -12.12 6.90 0.31
N GLY A 52 -11.50 6.67 1.46
CA GLY A 52 -12.12 6.56 2.77
C GLY A 52 -12.59 5.15 3.13
N LYS A 53 -12.53 4.17 2.22
CA LYS A 53 -12.89 2.78 2.53
C LYS A 53 -11.81 2.10 3.35
N LEU A 54 -12.24 1.30 4.33
CA LEU A 54 -11.35 0.37 5.01
C LEU A 54 -11.15 -0.85 4.11
N VAL A 55 -9.89 -1.17 3.83
CA VAL A 55 -9.50 -2.28 2.97
C VAL A 55 -8.38 -3.09 3.60
N ARG A 56 -8.29 -4.36 3.25
CA ARG A 56 -7.10 -5.18 3.44
C ARG A 56 -6.39 -5.30 2.10
N VAL A 57 -5.09 -5.04 2.11
CA VAL A 57 -4.23 -5.15 0.94
C VAL A 57 -3.17 -6.20 1.23
N SER A 58 -3.05 -7.19 0.36
CA SER A 58 -1.92 -8.11 0.35
C SER A 58 -0.91 -7.63 -0.69
N GLY A 59 0.36 -7.91 -0.45
CA GLY A 59 1.40 -7.61 -1.42
C GLY A 59 2.81 -7.78 -0.87
N ILE A 60 3.79 -7.54 -1.73
CA ILE A 60 5.20 -7.59 -1.36
C ILE A 60 5.66 -6.20 -0.91
N LEU A 61 6.23 -6.11 0.29
CA LEU A 61 6.81 -4.85 0.75
C LEU A 61 8.13 -4.59 0.02
N LYS A 62 8.21 -3.45 -0.67
CA LYS A 62 9.38 -3.00 -1.40
C LYS A 62 9.82 -1.62 -0.90
N LYS A 63 11.01 -1.20 -1.32
CA LYS A 63 11.58 0.11 -1.03
C LYS A 63 12.03 0.75 -2.34
N SER A 64 11.71 2.03 -2.52
CA SER A 64 12.14 2.86 -3.63
C SER A 64 12.65 4.18 -3.08
N ASP A 65 13.61 4.79 -3.78
CA ASP A 65 14.12 6.11 -3.42
C ASP A 65 13.05 7.21 -3.59
N LEU A 66 12.07 7.00 -4.47
CA LEU A 66 10.99 7.97 -4.74
C LEU A 66 9.83 7.88 -3.74
N LEU A 67 9.44 6.66 -3.36
CA LEU A 67 8.23 6.41 -2.55
C LEU A 67 8.54 5.99 -1.11
N GLY A 68 9.81 5.76 -0.78
CA GLY A 68 10.20 5.09 0.45
C GLY A 68 9.71 3.64 0.45
N TYR A 69 9.14 3.19 1.57
CA TYR A 69 8.51 1.87 1.65
C TYR A 69 7.14 1.90 0.97
N TYR A 70 6.92 0.99 0.03
CA TYR A 70 5.67 0.83 -0.68
C TYR A 70 5.30 -0.65 -0.76
N LEU A 71 4.02 -0.92 -0.93
CA LEU A 71 3.50 -2.26 -1.13
C LEU A 71 3.18 -2.45 -2.62
N GLU A 72 3.78 -3.45 -3.23
CA GLU A 72 3.36 -3.92 -4.55
C GLU A 72 2.25 -4.95 -4.34
N ALA A 73 1.01 -4.53 -4.57
CA ALA A 73 -0.15 -5.33 -4.22
C ALA A 73 -0.46 -6.38 -5.28
N ASP A 74 -0.77 -7.58 -4.82
CA ASP A 74 -1.37 -8.66 -5.62
C ASP A 74 -2.91 -8.61 -5.56
N GLY A 75 -3.47 -8.02 -4.50
CA GLY A 75 -4.91 -7.83 -4.36
C GLY A 75 -5.32 -6.98 -3.16
N TRP A 76 -6.59 -6.60 -3.14
CA TRP A 76 -7.23 -5.99 -1.98
C TRP A 76 -8.69 -6.42 -1.85
N GLU A 77 -9.20 -6.36 -0.63
CA GLU A 77 -10.60 -6.64 -0.28
C GLU A 77 -11.16 -5.57 0.65
N GLY A 78 -12.45 -5.27 0.51
CA GLY A 78 -13.17 -4.40 1.46
C GLY A 78 -13.39 -5.12 2.78
N VAL A 79 -13.26 -4.39 3.89
CA VAL A 79 -13.49 -4.89 5.26
C VAL A 79 -14.87 -4.49 5.76
#